data_AF-A0A068XZB3-F1
#
_entry.id   AF-A0A068XZB3-F1
#
_cell.length_a   1.000
_cell.length_b   1.000
_cell.length_c   1.000
_cell.angle_alpha   90.00
_cell.angle_beta   90.00
_cell.angle_gamma   90.00
#
_symmetry.space_group_name_H-M   'P 1'
#
loop_
_entity.id
_entity.type
_entity.pdbx_description
1 polymer ?
#
loop_
_entity_poly.entity_id
_entity_poly.type
_entity_poly.pdbx_seq_one_letter_code
_entity_poly.pdbx_strand_id
1 'polypeptide(L)'
;MTEDGEKPFDGLIEVNKSEAIKVQVERDRIRFSVSTKGKALGPDNIQSVSVVIRMAEAFYLRYYVGHRGKFGHEFLEFEFRPDGKLRYANNSNYKNDTMIRKEATVSKAVMEELKRIIIDSDIMNEDDANWPTPDRVGRQELEIVCGDEHISFTTSKIGSLIEINNCKDPGGLHTFYYLVQDLKCLVFSLIGLHFKIKPI
;
A
#
# COMPACT_ATOMS: atom_id res chain seq x y z
N MET A 1 -13.76 24.50 6.36
CA MET A 1 -14.72 23.39 6.54
C MET A 1 -13.97 22.31 7.29
N THR A 2 -14.29 22.14 8.55
CA THR A 2 -13.57 21.31 9.52
C THR A 2 -14.00 19.86 9.33
N GLU A 3 -13.07 19.00 8.89
CA GLU A 3 -13.19 17.57 9.11
C GLU A 3 -12.91 17.32 10.60
N ASP A 4 -13.98 17.09 11.36
CA ASP A 4 -13.86 16.56 12.72
C ASP A 4 -13.28 15.15 12.62
N GLY A 5 -11.95 15.07 12.73
CA GLY A 5 -11.26 13.80 12.87
C GLY A 5 -11.79 13.08 14.10
N GLU A 6 -12.49 11.96 13.88
CA GLU A 6 -12.93 11.05 14.95
C GLU A 6 -11.71 10.69 15.81
N LYS A 7 -11.65 11.24 17.02
CA LYS A 7 -10.64 10.85 18.00
C LYS A 7 -10.92 9.40 18.41
N PRO A 8 -9.89 8.53 18.50
CA PRO A 8 -10.08 7.19 19.02
C PRO A 8 -10.66 7.27 20.44
N PHE A 9 -11.77 6.54 20.66
CA PHE A 9 -12.34 6.37 21.98
C PHE A 9 -11.45 5.42 22.80
N ASP A 10 -10.91 5.92 23.91
CA ASP A 10 -10.15 5.13 24.87
C ASP A 10 -10.94 5.07 26.20
N GLY A 11 -11.69 3.98 26.39
CA GLY A 11 -12.57 3.81 27.53
C GLY A 11 -13.17 2.41 27.60
N LEU A 12 -13.48 1.95 28.82
CA LEU A 12 -14.22 0.71 29.06
C LEU A 12 -15.72 0.99 28.97
N ILE A 13 -16.44 0.20 28.16
CA ILE A 13 -17.90 0.19 28.17
C ILE A 13 -18.35 -0.89 29.15
N GLU A 14 -18.71 -0.49 30.37
CA GLU A 14 -19.33 -1.38 31.34
C GLU A 14 -20.84 -1.48 31.08
N VAL A 15 -21.34 -2.71 30.92
CA VAL A 15 -22.77 -2.97 30.76
C VAL A 15 -23.29 -3.63 32.02
N ASN A 16 -24.33 -3.04 32.63
CA ASN A 16 -24.94 -3.56 33.84
C ASN A 16 -25.52 -4.96 33.61
N LYS A 17 -25.45 -5.83 34.63
CA LYS A 17 -25.81 -7.28 34.57
C LYS A 17 -27.24 -7.61 34.07
N SER A 18 -28.10 -6.62 33.84
CA SER A 18 -29.50 -6.78 33.42
C SER A 18 -29.76 -6.48 31.93
N GLU A 19 -28.75 -6.12 31.14
CA GLU A 19 -28.90 -5.69 29.75
C GLU A 19 -28.26 -6.69 28.77
N ALA A 20 -28.87 -6.88 27.60
CA ALA A 20 -28.32 -7.72 26.53
C ALA A 20 -27.62 -6.83 25.50
N ILE A 21 -26.35 -7.14 25.21
CA ILE A 21 -25.60 -6.54 24.11
C ILE A 21 -25.79 -7.40 22.87
N LYS A 22 -26.34 -6.83 21.81
CA LYS A 22 -26.35 -7.46 20.49
C LYS A 22 -25.11 -7.00 19.73
N VAL A 23 -24.26 -7.96 19.39
CA VAL A 23 -23.05 -7.76 18.57
C VAL A 23 -23.36 -8.19 17.14
N GLN A 24 -23.05 -7.32 16.18
CA GLN A 24 -23.10 -7.64 14.75
C GLN A 24 -21.71 -7.45 14.17
N VAL A 25 -21.15 -8.53 13.63
CA VAL A 25 -19.86 -8.50 12.93
C VAL A 25 -20.15 -8.34 11.44
N GLU A 26 -19.69 -7.23 10.88
CA GLU A 26 -19.60 -6.96 9.45
C GLU A 26 -18.14 -7.12 9.01
N ARG A 27 -17.90 -7.17 7.70
CA ARG A 27 -16.59 -7.51 7.13
C ARG A 27 -15.46 -6.58 7.61
N ASP A 28 -15.76 -5.29 7.79
CA ASP A 28 -14.83 -4.23 8.18
C ASP A 28 -15.16 -3.59 9.55
N ARG A 29 -16.21 -4.06 10.25
CA ARG A 29 -16.77 -3.39 11.44
C ARG A 29 -17.40 -4.36 12.43
N ILE A 30 -17.29 -4.06 13.71
CA ILE A 30 -18.08 -4.74 14.76
C ILE A 30 -19.03 -3.71 15.36
N ARG A 31 -20.33 -3.84 15.11
CA ARG A 31 -21.36 -3.00 15.75
C ARG A 31 -21.84 -3.62 17.05
N PHE A 32 -21.97 -2.77 18.06
CA PHE A 32 -22.61 -3.11 19.32
C PHE A 32 -23.95 -2.38 19.40
N SER A 33 -24.95 -3.00 20.03
CA SER A 33 -26.22 -2.35 20.33
C SER A 33 -26.72 -2.86 21.68
N VAL A 34 -27.19 -1.95 22.52
CA VAL A 34 -27.70 -2.27 23.86
C VAL A 34 -29.22 -2.20 23.83
N SER A 35 -29.89 -3.22 24.35
CA SER A 35 -31.34 -3.23 24.53
C SER A 35 -31.66 -3.36 26.01
N THR A 36 -32.36 -2.38 26.58
CA THR A 36 -32.77 -2.38 27.99
C THR A 36 -34.10 -3.12 28.13
N LYS A 37 -34.13 -4.19 28.93
CA LYS A 37 -35.39 -4.83 29.32
C LYS A 37 -36.01 -4.05 30.48
N GLY A 38 -36.92 -3.12 30.19
CA GLY A 38 -37.87 -2.63 31.18
C GLY A 38 -38.07 -1.11 31.23
N LYS A 39 -38.83 -0.58 30.28
CA LYS A 39 -39.95 0.37 30.47
C LYS A 39 -40.45 0.76 29.09
N ALA A 40 -41.76 0.64 28.87
CA ALA A 40 -42.40 1.25 27.72
C ALA A 40 -42.17 2.77 27.79
N LEU A 41 -41.26 3.27 26.97
CA LEU A 41 -41.05 4.69 26.69
C LEU A 41 -41.04 4.78 25.16
N GLY A 42 -41.65 5.86 24.65
CA GLY A 42 -42.09 6.02 23.26
C GLY A 42 -41.04 5.76 22.16
N PRO A 43 -41.46 5.86 20.89
CA PRO A 43 -40.69 5.40 19.72
C PRO A 43 -39.27 5.98 19.52
N ASP A 44 -38.82 6.90 20.37
CA ASP A 44 -37.62 7.71 20.16
C ASP A 44 -36.42 7.41 21.08
N ASN A 45 -36.40 6.31 21.87
CA ASN A 45 -35.33 6.09 22.86
C ASN A 45 -34.58 4.74 22.78
N ILE A 46 -34.20 4.31 21.58
CA ILE A 46 -33.13 3.31 21.40
C ILE A 46 -31.79 4.05 21.33
N GLN A 47 -31.00 4.01 22.40
CA GLN A 47 -29.62 4.52 22.38
C GLN A 47 -28.70 3.43 21.81
N SER A 48 -28.71 3.26 20.47
CA SER A 48 -27.76 2.37 19.80
C SER A 48 -26.40 3.06 19.70
N VAL A 49 -25.44 2.64 20.52
CA VAL A 49 -24.04 3.07 20.40
C VAL A 49 -23.31 2.12 19.46
N SER A 50 -23.17 2.50 18.19
CA SER A 50 -22.35 1.77 17.23
C SER A 50 -20.88 2.13 17.43
N VAL A 51 -20.12 1.26 18.10
CA VAL A 51 -18.65 1.26 17.96
C VAL A 51 -18.34 0.69 16.59
N VAL A 52 -17.37 1.25 15.88
CA VAL A 52 -16.87 0.72 14.61
C VAL A 52 -15.40 0.39 14.81
N ILE A 53 -15.09 -0.89 14.99
CA ILE A 53 -13.71 -1.36 14.98
C ILE A 53 -13.32 -1.56 13.52
N ARG A 54 -12.62 -0.58 12.93
CA ARG A 54 -11.97 -0.78 11.64
C ARG A 54 -10.68 -1.53 11.89
N MET A 55 -10.58 -2.75 11.37
CA MET A 55 -9.26 -3.38 11.26
C MET A 55 -8.40 -2.49 10.37
N ALA A 56 -7.16 -2.21 10.79
CA ALA A 56 -6.22 -1.52 9.93
C ALA A 56 -6.01 -2.41 8.69
N GLU A 57 -6.52 -1.98 7.54
CA GLU A 57 -6.33 -2.69 6.29
C GLU A 57 -4.84 -2.89 6.07
N ALA A 58 -4.43 -4.16 5.95
CA ALA A 58 -3.05 -4.51 5.72
C ALA A 58 -2.58 -3.86 4.42
N PHE A 59 -1.48 -3.13 4.50
CA PHE A 59 -0.88 -2.51 3.32
C PHE A 59 0.62 -2.75 3.31
N TYR A 60 1.10 -3.30 2.21
CA TYR A 60 2.51 -3.55 1.93
C TYR A 60 2.78 -3.25 0.47
N LEU A 61 3.93 -2.66 0.18
CA LEU A 61 4.40 -2.47 -1.18
C LEU A 61 5.90 -2.65 -1.24
N ARG A 62 6.37 -3.43 -2.21
CA ARG A 62 7.79 -3.52 -2.56
C ARG A 62 7.96 -3.47 -4.06
N TYR A 63 8.90 -2.66 -4.52
CA TYR A 63 9.33 -2.63 -5.91
C TYR A 63 10.83 -2.83 -6.00
N TYR A 64 11.24 -3.67 -6.93
CA TYR A 64 12.63 -3.95 -7.27
C TYR A 64 12.84 -3.79 -8.77
N VAL A 65 13.96 -3.18 -9.17
CA VAL A 65 14.48 -3.28 -10.53
C VAL A 65 15.99 -3.43 -10.48
N GLY A 66 16.53 -4.37 -11.25
CA GLY A 66 17.97 -4.57 -11.28
C GLY A 66 18.43 -5.45 -12.42
N HIS A 67 19.74 -5.44 -12.63
CA HIS A 67 20.40 -6.31 -13.60
C HIS A 67 21.83 -6.61 -13.16
N ARG A 68 22.39 -7.71 -13.66
CA ARG A 68 23.80 -8.05 -13.45
C ARG A 68 24.57 -7.83 -14.75
N GLY A 69 25.29 -6.72 -14.80
CA GLY A 69 26.11 -6.34 -15.95
C GLY A 69 27.60 -6.61 -15.74
N LYS A 70 28.42 -6.13 -16.68
CA LYS A 70 29.89 -6.22 -16.63
C LYS A 70 30.47 -5.58 -15.36
N PHE A 71 29.79 -4.59 -14.81
CA PHE A 71 30.22 -3.82 -13.65
C PHE A 71 29.62 -4.34 -12.33
N GLY A 72 29.03 -5.53 -12.33
CA GLY A 72 28.41 -6.13 -11.15
C GLY A 72 26.89 -5.95 -11.12
N HIS A 73 26.34 -5.96 -9.91
CA HIS A 73 24.89 -5.92 -9.68
C HIS A 73 24.41 -4.49 -9.43
N GLU A 74 23.67 -3.94 -10.37
CA GLU A 74 23.02 -2.64 -10.23
C GLU A 74 21.53 -2.81 -9.99
N PHE A 75 21.00 -2.11 -9.00
CA PHE A 75 19.58 -2.20 -8.65
C PHE A 75 19.06 -0.96 -7.92
N LEU A 76 17.75 -0.81 -7.98
CA LEU A 76 16.94 0.10 -7.18
C LEU A 76 15.84 -0.74 -6.51
N GLU A 77 15.68 -0.58 -5.21
CA GLU A 77 14.63 -1.22 -4.44
C GLU A 77 14.04 -0.25 -3.42
N PHE A 78 12.72 -0.27 -3.28
CA PHE A 78 12.04 0.40 -2.18
C PHE A 78 10.87 -0.43 -1.64
N GLU A 79 10.61 -0.25 -0.35
CA GLU A 79 9.62 -1.00 0.42
C GLU A 79 8.87 -0.04 1.35
N PHE A 80 7.53 -0.13 1.34
CA PHE A 80 6.65 0.47 2.34
C PHE A 80 6.03 -0.64 3.18
N ARG A 81 6.32 -0.61 4.48
CA ARG A 81 5.79 -1.58 5.45
C ARG A 81 4.47 -1.09 6.07
N PRO A 82 3.67 -2.00 6.66
CA PRO A 82 2.38 -1.62 7.29
C PRO A 82 2.50 -0.59 8.41
N ASP A 83 3.68 -0.49 9.05
CA ASP A 83 3.99 0.48 10.11
C ASP A 83 4.37 1.87 9.56
N GLY A 84 4.27 2.08 8.25
CA GLY A 84 4.67 3.33 7.58
C GLY A 84 6.16 3.46 7.35
N LYS A 85 6.97 2.41 7.60
CA LYS A 85 8.40 2.46 7.33
C LYS A 85 8.68 2.34 5.83
N LEU A 86 9.25 3.40 5.26
CA LEU A 86 9.85 3.43 3.93
C LEU A 86 11.32 3.01 4.03
N ARG A 87 11.72 2.00 3.25
CA ARG A 87 13.12 1.57 3.08
C ARG A 87 13.50 1.75 1.63
N TYR A 88 14.68 2.29 1.39
CA TYR A 88 15.20 2.63 0.07
C TYR A 88 16.62 2.15 -0.09
N ALA A 89 16.91 1.49 -1.20
CA ALA A 89 18.23 1.02 -1.59
C ALA A 89 18.47 1.33 -3.07
N ASN A 90 19.57 2.03 -3.37
CA ASN A 90 20.05 2.21 -4.73
C ASN A 90 21.53 1.84 -4.80
N ASN A 91 21.86 0.90 -5.68
CA ASN A 91 23.23 0.52 -5.98
C ASN A 91 23.48 0.75 -7.48
N SER A 92 24.17 1.85 -7.79
CA SER A 92 24.71 2.13 -9.12
C SER A 92 26.23 1.96 -9.05
N ASN A 93 26.79 1.12 -9.91
CA ASN A 93 28.26 0.93 -9.98
C ASN A 93 28.89 1.95 -10.94
N TYR A 94 28.13 2.96 -11.35
CA TYR A 94 28.60 4.06 -12.16
C TYR A 94 29.61 4.91 -11.37
N LYS A 95 30.86 4.98 -11.83
CA LYS A 95 31.95 5.78 -11.24
C LYS A 95 32.33 5.43 -9.78
N ASN A 96 32.17 4.17 -9.37
CA ASN A 96 32.47 3.70 -8.00
C ASN A 96 31.63 4.38 -6.92
N ASP A 97 30.37 4.71 -7.21
CA ASP A 97 29.50 5.30 -6.20
C ASP A 97 29.26 4.32 -5.04
N THR A 98 29.02 4.87 -3.86
CA THR A 98 28.70 4.04 -2.69
C THR A 98 27.20 3.77 -2.63
N MET A 99 26.83 2.52 -2.38
CA MET A 99 25.43 2.10 -2.25
C MET A 99 24.66 3.01 -1.30
N ILE A 100 23.55 3.59 -1.77
CA ILE A 100 22.66 4.42 -0.98
C ILE A 100 21.66 3.52 -0.26
N ARG A 101 21.61 3.60 1.07
CA ARG A 101 20.59 2.97 1.91
C ARG A 101 19.96 4.02 2.81
N LYS A 102 18.64 4.12 2.79
CA LYS A 102 17.88 5.09 3.59
C LYS A 102 16.61 4.45 4.15
N GLU A 103 16.24 4.86 5.36
CA GLU A 103 15.01 4.44 6.01
C GLU A 103 14.36 5.64 6.70
N ALA A 104 13.05 5.79 6.53
CA ALA A 104 12.26 6.83 7.19
C ALA A 104 10.85 6.30 7.49
N THR A 105 10.19 6.84 8.51
CA THR A 105 8.77 6.57 8.75
C THR A 105 7.96 7.69 8.11
N VAL A 106 7.05 7.34 7.20
CA VAL A 106 6.16 8.30 6.54
C VAL A 106 4.88 8.49 7.34
N SER A 107 4.18 9.61 7.10
CA SER A 107 2.89 9.85 7.74
C SER A 107 1.81 8.94 7.16
N LYS A 108 0.72 8.77 7.92
CA LYS A 108 -0.47 8.05 7.44
C LYS A 108 -1.00 8.63 6.12
N ALA A 109 -0.95 9.97 5.94
CA ALA A 109 -1.40 10.61 4.70
C ALA A 109 -0.61 10.13 3.47
N VAL A 110 0.70 9.88 3.60
CA VAL A 110 1.51 9.31 2.51
C VAL A 110 1.11 7.87 2.23
N MET A 111 0.80 7.09 3.26
CA MET A 111 0.34 5.71 3.10
C MET A 111 -1.04 5.63 2.41
N GLU A 112 -1.97 6.51 2.78
CA GLU A 112 -3.29 6.57 2.13
C GLU A 112 -3.19 7.06 0.67
N GLU A 113 -2.31 8.00 0.38
CA GLU A 113 -2.07 8.44 -1.00
C GLU A 113 -1.42 7.34 -1.85
N LEU A 114 -0.49 6.57 -1.27
CA LEU A 114 0.10 5.42 -1.93
C LEU A 114 -0.96 4.36 -2.26
N LYS A 115 -1.87 4.06 -1.33
CA LYS A 115 -3.04 3.19 -1.57
C LYS A 115 -3.91 3.73 -2.69
N ARG A 116 -4.22 5.04 -2.70
CA ARG A 116 -5.03 5.68 -3.75
C ARG A 116 -4.39 5.47 -5.13
N ILE A 117 -3.08 5.69 -5.25
CA ILE A 117 -2.33 5.46 -6.50
C ILE A 117 -2.45 3.99 -6.94
N ILE A 118 -2.33 3.03 -6.02
CA ILE A 118 -2.50 1.60 -6.34
C ILE A 118 -3.90 1.31 -6.86
N ILE A 119 -4.93 1.75 -6.14
CA ILE A 119 -6.33 1.50 -6.51
C ILE A 119 -6.68 2.15 -7.85
N ASP A 120 -6.32 3.42 -8.05
CA ASP A 120 -6.63 4.16 -9.27
C ASP A 120 -5.89 3.60 -10.50
N SER A 121 -4.76 2.90 -10.30
CA SER A 121 -4.02 2.26 -11.38
C SER A 121 -4.69 0.99 -11.91
N ASP A 122 -5.63 0.39 -11.18
CA ASP A 122 -6.26 -0.89 -11.52
C ASP A 122 -5.28 -2.10 -11.55
N ILE A 123 -4.04 -1.92 -11.07
CA ILE A 123 -2.98 -2.95 -11.10
C ILE A 123 -3.34 -4.25 -10.38
N MET A 124 -4.22 -4.18 -9.37
CA MET A 124 -4.62 -5.34 -8.56
C MET A 124 -5.43 -6.36 -9.38
N ASN A 125 -5.96 -5.95 -10.54
CA ASN A 125 -6.73 -6.80 -11.46
C ASN A 125 -5.88 -7.41 -12.58
N GLU A 126 -4.58 -7.10 -12.64
CA GLU A 126 -3.66 -7.56 -13.68
C GLU A 126 -2.96 -8.88 -13.32
N ASP A 127 -2.41 -9.57 -14.33
CA ASP A 127 -1.70 -10.85 -14.17
C ASP A 127 -0.45 -10.90 -15.05
N ASP A 128 0.67 -11.40 -14.51
CA ASP A 128 1.96 -11.38 -15.20
C ASP A 128 2.25 -12.65 -16.02
N ALA A 129 1.33 -13.62 -16.13
CA ALA A 129 1.58 -14.89 -16.81
C ALA A 129 1.95 -14.72 -18.29
N ASN A 130 1.54 -13.61 -18.91
CA ASN A 130 1.82 -13.27 -20.31
C ASN A 130 2.88 -12.19 -20.48
N TRP A 131 3.49 -11.71 -19.39
CA TRP A 131 4.52 -10.68 -19.45
C TRP A 131 5.88 -11.28 -19.84
N PRO A 132 6.82 -10.46 -20.38
CA PRO A 132 8.16 -10.92 -20.69
C PRO A 132 8.90 -11.41 -19.44
N THR A 133 9.43 -12.63 -19.46
CA THR A 133 10.19 -13.19 -18.35
C THR A 133 11.54 -12.47 -18.16
N PRO A 134 12.07 -12.36 -16.93
CA PRO A 134 13.38 -11.76 -16.67
C PRO A 134 14.50 -12.36 -17.52
N ASP A 135 15.43 -11.51 -17.95
CA ASP A 135 16.56 -11.91 -18.79
C ASP A 135 17.87 -11.23 -18.35
N ARG A 136 18.89 -11.25 -19.22
CA ARG A 136 20.19 -10.61 -18.98
C ARG A 136 20.12 -9.08 -18.95
N VAL A 137 19.11 -8.47 -19.58
CA VAL A 137 18.91 -7.01 -19.61
C VAL A 137 18.41 -6.52 -18.26
N GLY A 138 17.59 -7.32 -17.59
CA GLY A 138 17.27 -7.13 -16.19
C GLY A 138 15.98 -7.79 -15.75
N ARG A 139 15.60 -7.46 -14.52
CA ARG A 139 14.41 -7.95 -13.82
C ARG A 139 13.72 -6.79 -13.13
N GLN A 140 12.39 -6.85 -13.10
CA GLN A 140 11.53 -6.04 -12.25
C GLN A 140 10.65 -6.96 -11.41
N GLU A 141 10.40 -6.55 -10.17
CA GLU A 141 9.45 -7.19 -9.27
C GLU A 141 8.57 -6.13 -8.63
N LEU A 142 7.29 -6.42 -8.51
CA LEU A 142 6.33 -5.61 -7.75
C LEU A 142 5.51 -6.55 -6.88
N GLU A 143 5.43 -6.24 -5.59
CA GLU A 143 4.64 -7.00 -4.63
C GLU A 143 3.79 -6.03 -3.82
N ILE A 144 2.48 -6.28 -3.79
CA ILE A 144 1.51 -5.40 -3.13
C ILE A 144 0.53 -6.25 -2.34
N VAL A 145 0.36 -5.91 -1.06
CA VAL A 145 -0.79 -6.35 -0.25
C VAL A 145 -1.67 -5.12 -0.02
N CYS A 146 -2.95 -5.23 -0.33
CA CYS A 146 -3.92 -4.16 -0.11
C CYS A 146 -5.24 -4.76 0.40
N GLY A 147 -5.50 -4.61 1.70
CA GLY A 147 -6.63 -5.27 2.34
C GLY A 147 -6.46 -6.79 2.35
N ASP A 148 -7.40 -7.50 1.73
CA ASP A 148 -7.39 -8.96 1.61
C ASP A 148 -6.74 -9.46 0.30
N GLU A 149 -6.32 -8.54 -0.58
CA GLU A 149 -5.74 -8.85 -1.89
C GLU A 149 -4.22 -8.83 -1.85
N HIS A 150 -3.59 -9.76 -2.59
CA HIS A 150 -2.13 -9.87 -2.71
C HIS A 150 -1.76 -10.18 -4.15
N ILE A 151 -0.88 -9.36 -4.72
CA ILE A 151 -0.27 -9.59 -6.03
C ILE A 151 1.25 -9.64 -5.90
N SER A 152 1.88 -10.43 -6.77
CA SER A 152 3.33 -10.51 -6.88
C SER A 152 3.70 -10.73 -8.34
N PHE A 153 4.27 -9.71 -8.97
CA PHE A 153 4.66 -9.76 -10.37
C PHE A 153 6.17 -9.85 -10.52
N THR A 154 6.60 -10.55 -11.56
CA THR A 154 7.99 -10.63 -12.01
C THR A 154 8.05 -10.51 -13.53
N THR A 155 8.74 -9.48 -14.02
CA THR A 155 8.89 -9.24 -15.46
C THR A 155 10.30 -8.79 -15.82
N SER A 156 10.62 -8.76 -17.11
CA SER A 156 11.88 -8.20 -17.61
C SER A 156 11.96 -6.68 -17.39
N LYS A 157 13.17 -6.15 -17.55
CA LYS A 157 13.35 -4.69 -17.58
C LYS A 157 12.73 -4.13 -18.86
N ILE A 158 11.77 -3.23 -18.71
CA ILE A 158 11.11 -2.55 -19.83
C ILE A 158 12.03 -1.41 -20.30
N GLY A 159 12.47 -1.46 -21.55
CA GLY A 159 13.33 -0.45 -22.16
C GLY A 159 12.55 0.64 -22.90
N SER A 160 11.40 0.31 -23.50
CA SER A 160 10.59 1.27 -24.26
C SER A 160 9.11 0.89 -24.34
N LEU A 161 8.24 1.86 -24.66
CA LEU A 161 6.81 1.62 -24.92
C LEU A 161 6.58 0.70 -26.14
N ILE A 162 7.53 0.65 -27.08
CA ILE A 162 7.44 -0.23 -28.25
C ILE A 162 7.53 -1.70 -27.82
N GLU A 163 8.35 -2.01 -26.82
CA GLU A 163 8.45 -3.37 -26.28
C GLU A 163 7.13 -3.80 -25.62
N ILE A 164 6.45 -2.88 -24.94
CA ILE A 164 5.13 -3.14 -24.33
C ILE A 164 4.10 -3.47 -25.41
N ASN A 165 4.02 -2.65 -26.47
CA ASN A 165 3.05 -2.84 -27.55
C ASN A 165 3.21 -4.17 -28.30
N ASN A 166 4.39 -4.80 -28.22
CA ASN A 166 4.70 -6.07 -28.89
C ASN A 166 4.62 -7.28 -27.96
N CYS A 167 4.26 -7.11 -26.68
CA CYS A 167 4.10 -8.23 -25.75
C CYS A 167 2.72 -8.89 -25.89
N LYS A 168 2.50 -10.01 -25.18
CA LYS A 168 1.24 -10.76 -25.24
C LYS A 168 0.10 -10.14 -24.44
N ASP A 169 0.45 -9.25 -23.50
CA ASP A 169 -0.51 -8.47 -22.71
C ASP A 169 -0.04 -7.00 -22.61
N PRO A 170 -0.24 -6.20 -23.67
CA PRO A 170 0.16 -4.81 -23.66
C PRO A 170 -0.61 -3.98 -22.63
N GLY A 171 -1.87 -4.35 -22.35
CA GLY A 171 -2.74 -3.62 -21.42
C GLY A 171 -2.19 -3.66 -20.01
N GLY A 172 -2.05 -4.84 -19.43
CA GLY A 172 -1.53 -4.99 -18.07
C GLY A 172 -0.10 -4.50 -17.92
N LEU A 173 0.72 -4.68 -18.95
CA LEU A 173 2.10 -4.20 -18.90
C LEU A 173 2.22 -2.66 -19.03
N HIS A 174 1.27 -1.98 -19.71
CA HIS A 174 1.14 -0.51 -19.65
C HIS A 174 0.71 -0.06 -18.26
N THR A 175 -0.28 -0.72 -17.66
CA THR A 175 -0.73 -0.46 -16.28
C THR A 175 0.44 -0.52 -15.30
N PHE A 176 1.21 -1.62 -15.35
CA PHE A 176 2.43 -1.79 -14.57
C PHE A 176 3.47 -0.68 -14.84
N TYR A 177 3.73 -0.36 -16.10
CA TYR A 177 4.74 0.62 -16.49
C TYR A 177 4.46 2.04 -15.98
N TYR A 178 3.20 2.48 -16.05
CA TYR A 178 2.81 3.81 -15.55
C TYR A 178 2.78 3.85 -14.03
N LEU A 179 2.23 2.82 -13.38
CA LEU A 179 2.24 2.74 -11.93
C LEU A 179 3.67 2.82 -11.37
N VAL A 180 4.61 2.04 -11.92
CA VAL A 180 6.00 2.05 -11.47
C VAL A 180 6.64 3.43 -11.59
N GLN A 181 6.26 4.23 -12.59
CA GLN A 181 6.74 5.60 -12.72
C GLN A 181 6.18 6.50 -11.62
N ASP A 182 4.88 6.43 -11.35
CA ASP A 182 4.25 7.22 -10.28
C ASP A 182 4.86 6.89 -8.90
N LEU A 183 5.08 5.59 -8.63
CA LEU A 183 5.75 5.12 -7.42
C LEU A 183 7.18 5.66 -7.30
N LYS A 184 7.96 5.61 -8.39
CA LYS A 184 9.32 6.18 -8.41
C LYS A 184 9.31 7.69 -8.16
N CYS A 185 8.40 8.41 -8.80
CA CYS A 185 8.25 9.86 -8.62
C CYS A 185 7.98 10.22 -7.15
N LEU A 186 7.05 9.51 -6.49
CA LEU A 186 6.76 9.69 -5.08
C LEU A 186 7.98 9.38 -4.20
N VAL A 187 8.61 8.21 -4.38
CA VAL A 187 9.74 7.77 -3.56
C VAL A 187 10.95 8.69 -3.73
N PHE A 188 11.29 9.08 -4.97
CA PHE A 188 12.40 9.99 -5.22
C PHE A 188 12.16 11.37 -4.61
N SER A 189 10.92 11.85 -4.61
CA SER A 189 10.56 13.10 -3.93
C SER A 189 10.74 12.99 -2.41
N LEU A 190 10.23 11.92 -1.80
CA LEU A 190 10.36 11.68 -0.36
C LEU A 190 11.83 11.56 0.07
N ILE A 191 12.60 10.71 -0.62
CA ILE A 191 14.01 10.48 -0.30
C ILE A 191 14.85 11.73 -0.56
N GLY A 192 14.64 12.39 -1.70
CA GLY A 192 15.39 13.57 -2.11
C GLY A 192 15.18 14.75 -1.16
N LEU A 193 13.92 15.05 -0.80
CA LEU A 193 13.60 16.16 0.11
C LEU A 193 14.01 15.86 1.55
N HIS A 194 13.76 14.64 2.05
CA HIS A 194 14.02 14.31 3.44
C HIS A 194 15.53 14.19 3.74
N PHE A 195 16.29 13.51 2.88
CA PHE A 195 17.71 13.28 3.10
C PHE A 195 18.62 14.28 2.40
N LYS A 196 18.08 15.18 1.55
CA LYS A 196 18.83 16.17 0.76
C LYS A 196 19.90 15.51 -0.13
N ILE A 197 19.54 14.39 -0.74
CA ILE A 197 20.40 13.65 -1.66
C ILE A 197 19.80 13.62 -3.06
N LYS A 198 20.64 13.39 -4.07
CA LYS A 198 20.14 12.90 -5.35
C LYS A 198 19.78 11.42 -5.17
N PRO A 199 18.52 11.02 -5.43
CA PRO A 199 18.12 9.62 -5.26
C PRO A 199 18.74 8.70 -6.34
N ILE A 200 19.39 9.26 -7.37
CA ILE A 200 20.05 8.58 -8.48
C ILE A 200 21.49 9.02 -8.58
#